data_AF-A0A261EPE8-F1
#
_entry.id   AF-A0A261EPE8-F1
#
_cell.length_a   1.000
_cell.length_b   1.000
_cell.length_c   1.000
_cell.angle_alpha   90.00
_cell.angle_beta   90.00
_cell.angle_gamma   90.00
#
_symmetry.space_group_name_H-M   'P 1'
#
loop_
_entity.id
_entity.type
_entity.pdbx_description
1 polymer ?
#
loop_
_entity_poly.entity_id
_entity_poly.type
_entity_poly.pdbx_seq_one_letter_code
_entity_poly.pdbx_strand_id
1 'polypeptide(L)'
;MSIALLENRLPRVGTMKSSDAMYDATLQECLQRPFYLFARGKGRACRKEIWVFDIFVACASYALWSVCDTGAWFIIPIVASAICLIPQYALTVRRLHDLMLSGWWAMLPWGLSLGSYTVFFCWAVVTPDNGPYSYTVPMLALLGMTLGLLVKLVMMCFPSRHYKPTVDNGAVSLDLGYDNQPMLIKSTNHDHLRNEFEEVRGANE
;
A
#
# COMPACT_ATOMS: atom_id res chain seq x y z
N MET A 1 -7.17 -4.19 34.04
CA MET A 1 -7.41 -2.96 33.23
C MET A 1 -6.88 -3.03 31.80
N SER A 2 -5.96 -3.93 31.43
CA SER A 2 -5.38 -4.04 30.08
C SER A 2 -6.27 -4.74 29.03
N ILE A 3 -7.28 -5.52 29.46
CA ILE A 3 -8.16 -6.28 28.55
C ILE A 3 -9.20 -5.38 27.87
N ALA A 4 -9.68 -4.33 28.55
CA ALA A 4 -10.67 -3.40 28.00
C ALA A 4 -10.13 -2.57 26.80
N LEU A 5 -8.82 -2.38 26.70
CA LEU A 5 -8.20 -1.71 25.54
C LEU A 5 -8.16 -2.59 24.28
N LEU A 6 -8.25 -3.91 24.43
CA LEU A 6 -8.29 -4.87 23.32
C LEU A 6 -9.71 -5.12 22.81
N GLU A 7 -10.72 -4.80 23.62
CA GLU A 7 -12.14 -5.00 23.31
C GLU A 7 -12.69 -3.89 22.39
N ASN A 8 -12.13 -2.68 22.46
CA ASN A 8 -12.44 -1.56 21.56
C ASN A 8 -11.71 -1.64 20.21
N ARG A 9 -11.50 -2.83 19.65
CA ARG A 9 -11.17 -2.93 18.23
C ARG A 9 -12.46 -2.63 17.47
N LEU A 10 -12.45 -1.57 16.66
CA LEU A 10 -13.58 -1.21 15.81
C LEU A 10 -14.08 -2.47 15.09
N PRO A 11 -15.40 -2.71 15.04
CA PRO A 11 -15.95 -3.87 14.34
C PRO A 11 -15.44 -3.84 12.91
N ARG A 12 -14.84 -4.95 12.45
CA ARG A 12 -14.38 -5.08 11.06
C ARG A 12 -15.54 -4.70 10.16
N VAL A 13 -15.38 -3.62 9.40
CA VAL A 13 -16.38 -3.21 8.41
C VAL A 13 -16.50 -4.38 7.43
N GLY A 14 -17.61 -5.13 7.54
CA GLY A 14 -17.80 -6.43 6.90
C GLY A 14 -17.95 -6.38 5.37
N THR A 15 -17.47 -5.34 4.71
CA THR A 15 -17.58 -5.19 3.27
C THR A 15 -16.30 -4.60 2.69
N MET A 16 -15.73 -5.26 1.67
CA MET A 16 -14.67 -4.75 0.78
C MET A 16 -15.08 -3.49 -0.01
N LYS A 17 -16.10 -2.76 0.44
CA LYS A 17 -16.80 -1.73 -0.35
C LYS A 17 -16.30 -0.31 -0.06
N SER A 18 -15.51 -0.09 1.00
CA SER A 18 -14.92 1.23 1.21
C SER A 18 -13.56 1.35 0.51
N SER A 19 -13.43 2.43 -0.25
CA SER A 19 -12.19 2.88 -0.88
C SER A 19 -11.21 3.51 0.12
N ASP A 20 -11.46 3.36 1.44
CA ASP A 20 -10.77 4.06 2.51
C ASP A 20 -9.58 3.28 3.07
N ALA A 21 -8.63 3.98 3.66
CA ALA A 21 -7.41 3.36 4.19
C ALA A 21 -7.75 2.43 5.38
N MET A 22 -7.41 1.14 5.28
CA MET A 22 -7.74 0.13 6.30
C MET A 22 -6.51 -0.14 7.19
N TYR A 23 -6.53 0.36 8.42
CA TYR A 23 -5.35 0.33 9.31
C TYR A 23 -5.18 -1.02 10.01
N ASP A 24 -6.26 -1.78 10.14
CA ASP A 24 -6.37 -3.09 10.78
C ASP A 24 -6.38 -4.26 9.79
N ALA A 25 -6.03 -4.01 8.52
CA ALA A 25 -6.06 -5.02 7.46
C ALA A 25 -5.21 -6.26 7.77
N THR A 26 -5.77 -7.43 7.46
CA THR A 26 -5.09 -8.72 7.50
C THR A 26 -4.10 -8.88 6.34
N LEU A 27 -3.16 -9.83 6.43
CA LEU A 27 -2.20 -10.09 5.36
C LEU A 27 -2.89 -10.44 4.03
N GLN A 28 -3.96 -11.24 4.08
CA GLN A 28 -4.71 -11.64 2.89
C GLN A 28 -5.38 -10.44 2.20
N GLU A 29 -5.99 -9.55 2.98
CA GLU A 29 -6.62 -8.34 2.45
C GLU A 29 -5.58 -7.40 1.82
N CYS A 30 -4.42 -7.23 2.46
CA CYS A 30 -3.31 -6.45 1.91
C CYS A 30 -2.85 -6.96 0.53
N LEU A 31 -2.96 -8.26 0.26
CA LEU A 31 -2.55 -8.87 -1.01
C LEU A 31 -3.63 -8.78 -2.08
N GLN A 32 -4.90 -8.99 -1.74
CA GLN A 32 -6.00 -8.98 -2.71
C GLN A 32 -6.39 -7.56 -3.14
N ARG A 33 -6.26 -6.59 -2.24
CA ARG A 33 -6.73 -5.22 -2.47
C ARG A 33 -6.00 -4.47 -3.60
N PRO A 34 -4.67 -4.56 -3.77
CA PRO A 34 -3.98 -3.99 -4.92
C PRO A 34 -4.53 -4.51 -6.25
N PHE A 35 -4.82 -5.81 -6.34
CA PHE A 35 -5.43 -6.44 -7.51
C PHE A 35 -6.89 -6.00 -7.72
N TYR A 36 -7.64 -5.69 -6.67
CA TYR A 36 -9.01 -5.19 -6.85
C TYR A 36 -9.05 -3.72 -7.22
N LEU A 37 -8.22 -2.92 -6.55
CA LEU A 37 -8.24 -1.48 -6.69
C LEU A 37 -7.53 -1.04 -7.97
N PHE A 38 -6.52 -1.71 -8.54
CA PHE A 38 -5.85 -1.22 -9.77
C PHE A 38 -6.83 -0.82 -10.89
N ALA A 39 -7.94 -1.56 -11.05
CA ALA A 39 -8.99 -1.25 -12.02
C ALA A 39 -9.91 -0.09 -11.62
N ARG A 40 -10.05 0.18 -10.32
CA ARG A 40 -10.75 1.33 -9.76
C ARG A 40 -9.72 2.39 -9.38
N GLY A 41 -9.45 3.35 -10.26
CA GLY A 41 -8.57 4.50 -10.00
C GLY A 41 -9.00 5.43 -8.86
N LYS A 42 -9.86 4.98 -7.93
CA LYS A 42 -10.38 5.70 -6.78
C LYS A 42 -10.15 4.87 -5.51
N GLY A 43 -9.55 5.50 -4.50
CA GLY A 43 -9.35 4.91 -3.18
C GLY A 43 -7.94 5.13 -2.63
N ARG A 44 -7.85 5.11 -1.31
CA ARG A 44 -6.64 5.36 -0.53
C ARG A 44 -5.89 4.07 -0.26
N ALA A 45 -4.57 4.15 -0.30
CA ALA A 45 -3.69 3.02 0.02
C ALA A 45 -3.08 3.20 1.42
N CYS A 46 -3.23 2.19 2.28
CA CYS A 46 -2.56 2.18 3.57
C CYS A 46 -1.06 1.89 3.39
N ARG A 47 -0.20 2.50 4.23
CA ARG A 47 1.25 2.22 4.21
C ARG A 47 1.52 0.72 4.39
N LYS A 48 0.78 0.08 5.31
CA LYS A 48 0.88 -1.35 5.58
C LYS A 48 0.63 -2.19 4.33
N GLU A 49 -0.40 -1.86 3.55
CA GLU A 49 -0.74 -2.58 2.32
C GLU A 49 0.37 -2.49 1.29
N ILE A 50 0.95 -1.29 1.12
CA ILE A 50 2.06 -1.05 0.18
C ILE A 50 3.28 -1.89 0.57
N TRP A 51 3.70 -1.85 1.84
CA TRP A 51 4.87 -2.59 2.30
C TRP A 51 4.69 -4.10 2.25
N VAL A 52 3.52 -4.60 2.68
CA VAL A 52 3.21 -6.04 2.62
C VAL A 52 3.21 -6.52 1.17
N PHE A 53 2.62 -5.75 0.26
CA PHE A 53 2.61 -6.10 -1.16
C PHE A 53 4.01 -6.03 -1.79
N ASP A 54 4.81 -5.02 -1.47
CA ASP A 54 6.15 -4.86 -2.03
C ASP A 54 7.11 -5.98 -1.59
N ILE A 55 7.07 -6.34 -0.30
CA ILE A 55 7.85 -7.46 0.24
C ILE A 55 7.36 -8.78 -0.37
N PHE A 56 6.05 -8.97 -0.49
CA PHE A 56 5.50 -10.18 -1.12
C PHE A 56 5.97 -10.34 -2.56
N VAL A 57 5.89 -9.29 -3.37
CA VAL A 57 6.35 -9.32 -4.76
C VAL A 57 7.87 -9.56 -4.81
N ALA A 58 8.66 -8.91 -3.96
CA ALA A 58 10.11 -9.14 -3.91
C ALA A 58 10.46 -10.60 -3.58
N CYS A 59 9.82 -11.18 -2.57
CA CYS A 59 10.01 -12.58 -2.20
C CYS A 59 9.52 -13.55 -3.29
N ALA A 60 8.35 -13.29 -3.89
CA ALA A 60 7.81 -14.11 -4.97
C ALA A 60 8.72 -14.07 -6.21
N SER A 61 9.19 -12.89 -6.61
CA SER A 61 10.15 -12.74 -7.71
C SER A 61 11.45 -13.49 -7.41
N TYR A 62 12.02 -13.35 -6.21
CA TYR A 62 13.25 -14.06 -5.84
C TYR A 62 13.08 -15.58 -5.87
N ALA A 63 11.97 -16.10 -5.32
CA ALA A 63 11.67 -17.53 -5.34
C ALA A 63 11.43 -18.07 -6.76
N LEU A 64 10.79 -17.29 -7.64
CA LEU A 64 10.59 -17.69 -9.03
C LEU A 64 11.90 -17.73 -9.80
N TRP A 65 12.77 -16.74 -9.60
CA TRP A 65 14.09 -16.70 -10.21
C TRP A 65 14.98 -17.86 -9.73
N SER A 66 14.97 -18.21 -8.44
CA SER A 66 15.81 -19.31 -7.93
C SER A 66 15.39 -20.70 -8.44
N VAL A 67 14.12 -20.89 -8.78
CA VAL A 67 13.59 -22.17 -9.25
C VAL A 67 13.60 -22.28 -10.78
N CYS A 68 13.37 -21.17 -11.49
CA CYS A 68 13.15 -21.17 -12.95
C CYS A 68 14.36 -20.65 -13.76
N ASP A 69 15.55 -20.56 -13.16
CA ASP A 69 16.74 -19.93 -13.77
C ASP A 69 17.32 -20.70 -14.99
N THR A 70 16.80 -21.89 -15.31
CA THR A 70 17.38 -22.75 -16.36
C THR A 70 16.41 -23.09 -17.49
N GLY A 71 16.89 -22.90 -18.73
CA GLY A 71 16.20 -23.30 -19.96
C GLY A 71 14.97 -22.45 -20.32
N ALA A 72 13.99 -23.06 -21.00
CA ALA A 72 12.78 -22.37 -21.48
C ALA A 72 11.88 -21.82 -20.36
N TRP A 73 12.13 -22.20 -19.10
CA TRP A 73 11.38 -21.77 -17.92
C TRP A 73 11.71 -20.33 -17.49
N PHE A 74 12.76 -19.71 -18.03
CA PHE A 74 13.16 -18.33 -17.72
C PHE A 74 12.09 -17.28 -18.06
N ILE A 75 11.17 -17.60 -18.96
CA ILE A 75 10.09 -16.68 -19.38
C ILE A 75 9.06 -16.49 -18.26
N ILE A 76 8.87 -17.50 -17.41
CA ILE A 76 7.87 -17.49 -16.33
C ILE A 76 8.13 -16.37 -15.31
N PRO A 77 9.33 -16.24 -14.70
CA PRO A 77 9.59 -15.15 -13.76
C PRO A 77 9.46 -13.76 -14.40
N ILE A 78 9.79 -13.63 -15.69
CA ILE A 78 9.64 -12.37 -16.43
C ILE A 78 8.16 -11.98 -16.56
N VAL A 79 7.31 -12.91 -17.01
CA VAL A 79 5.88 -12.66 -17.18
C VAL A 79 5.21 -12.41 -15.83
N ALA A 80 5.53 -13.20 -14.80
CA ALA A 80 5.00 -13.02 -13.46
C ALA A 80 5.38 -11.64 -12.87
N SER A 81 6.64 -11.22 -13.05
CA SER A 81 7.11 -9.91 -12.60
C SER A 81 6.40 -8.78 -13.34
N ALA A 82 6.16 -8.92 -14.66
CA ALA A 82 5.44 -7.93 -15.45
C ALA A 82 3.97 -7.77 -15.00
N ILE A 83 3.28 -8.87 -14.67
CA ILE A 83 1.90 -8.83 -14.14
C ILE A 83 1.85 -8.13 -12.78
N CYS A 84 2.81 -8.40 -11.91
CA CYS A 84 2.90 -7.77 -10.58
C CYS A 84 3.35 -6.29 -10.63
N LEU A 85 4.05 -5.88 -11.70
CA LEU A 85 4.53 -4.51 -11.87
C LEU A 85 3.37 -3.51 -12.03
N ILE A 86 2.29 -3.91 -12.70
CA ILE A 86 1.10 -3.06 -12.91
C ILE A 86 0.44 -2.62 -11.58
N PRO A 87 0.05 -3.54 -10.67
CA PRO A 87 -0.53 -3.16 -9.39
C PRO A 87 0.49 -2.43 -8.48
N GLN A 88 1.78 -2.77 -8.53
CA GLN A 88 2.80 -2.01 -7.79
C GLN A 88 2.89 -0.57 -8.27
N TYR A 89 2.87 -0.34 -9.58
CA TYR A 89 2.87 1.00 -10.16
C TYR A 89 1.60 1.78 -9.78
N ALA A 90 0.43 1.15 -9.90
CA ALA A 90 -0.84 1.75 -9.52
C ALA A 90 -0.88 2.18 -8.04
N LEU A 91 -0.27 1.40 -7.13
CA LEU A 91 -0.13 1.77 -5.72
C LEU A 91 0.76 3.00 -5.53
N THR A 92 1.92 3.06 -6.20
CA THR A 92 2.79 4.25 -6.13
C THR A 92 2.09 5.50 -6.64
N VAL A 93 1.37 5.42 -7.76
CA VAL A 93 0.62 6.56 -8.31
C VAL A 93 -0.47 7.04 -7.37
N ARG A 94 -1.23 6.12 -6.74
CA ARG A 94 -2.21 6.49 -5.71
C ARG A 94 -1.57 7.22 -4.55
N ARG A 95 -0.43 6.72 -4.07
CA ARG A 95 0.27 7.36 -2.96
C ARG A 95 0.76 8.75 -3.30
N LEU A 96 1.19 8.93 -4.53
CA LEU A 96 1.65 10.20 -5.06
C LEU A 96 0.50 11.20 -5.17
N HIS A 97 -0.65 10.74 -5.63
CA HIS A 97 -1.90 11.52 -5.61
C HIS A 97 -2.35 11.86 -4.18
N ASP A 98 -2.21 10.93 -3.22
CA ASP A 98 -2.48 11.17 -1.79
C ASP A 98 -1.52 12.23 -1.18
N LEU A 99 -0.38 12.50 -1.82
CA LEU A 99 0.59 13.55 -1.45
C LEU A 99 0.35 14.86 -2.23
N MET A 100 -0.72 14.96 -3.04
CA MET A 100 -0.99 16.05 -3.98
C MET A 100 0.12 16.28 -5.02
N LEU A 101 0.92 15.24 -5.31
CA LEU A 101 1.96 15.25 -6.34
C LEU A 101 1.42 14.65 -7.65
N SER A 102 1.99 15.08 -8.78
CA SER A 102 1.62 14.50 -10.07
C SER A 102 2.08 13.05 -10.18
N GLY A 103 1.22 12.17 -10.71
CA GLY A 103 1.48 10.73 -10.89
C GLY A 103 2.75 10.41 -11.69
N TRP A 104 3.23 11.36 -12.50
CA TRP A 104 4.44 11.26 -13.31
C TRP A 104 5.73 11.08 -12.50
N TRP A 105 5.78 11.59 -11.26
CA TRP A 105 6.96 11.39 -10.41
C TRP A 105 7.20 9.92 -10.07
N ALA A 106 6.20 9.04 -10.22
CA ALA A 106 6.39 7.60 -10.07
C ALA A 106 7.27 7.01 -11.17
N MET A 107 7.31 7.59 -12.38
CA MET A 107 8.14 7.04 -13.47
C MET A 107 9.64 7.14 -13.20
N LEU A 108 10.08 8.09 -12.37
CA LEU A 108 11.49 8.32 -12.10
C LEU A 108 12.15 7.14 -11.35
N PRO A 109 11.64 6.68 -10.18
CA PRO A 109 12.18 5.50 -9.50
C PRO A 109 11.99 4.21 -10.30
N TRP A 110 10.85 4.06 -11.00
CA TRP A 110 10.58 2.88 -11.82
C TRP A 110 11.47 2.80 -13.05
N GLY A 111 11.67 3.91 -13.76
CA GLY A 111 12.54 4.01 -14.92
C GLY A 111 14.00 3.78 -14.56
N LEU A 112 14.48 4.35 -13.45
CA LEU A 112 15.83 4.12 -12.95
C LEU A 112 16.03 2.63 -12.61
N SER A 113 15.08 2.02 -11.89
CA SER A 113 15.18 0.60 -11.51
C SER A 113 15.16 -0.33 -12.74
N LEU A 114 14.21 -0.14 -13.66
CA LEU A 114 14.08 -0.97 -14.87
C LEU A 114 15.26 -0.81 -15.83
N GLY A 115 15.76 0.43 -15.98
CA GLY A 115 16.95 0.72 -16.78
C GLY A 115 18.17 -0.01 -16.25
N SER A 116 18.40 0.06 -14.93
CA SER A 116 19.48 -0.67 -14.27
C SER A 116 19.37 -2.19 -14.41
N TYR A 117 18.17 -2.77 -14.27
CA TYR A 117 17.95 -4.20 -14.51
C TYR A 117 18.29 -4.62 -15.95
N THR A 118 17.88 -3.81 -16.94
CA THR A 118 18.13 -4.11 -18.36
C THR A 118 19.63 -4.06 -18.68
N VAL A 119 20.35 -3.07 -18.14
CA VAL A 119 21.80 -2.96 -18.29
C VAL A 119 22.52 -4.15 -17.64
N PHE A 120 22.10 -4.54 -16.42
CA PHE A 120 22.67 -5.70 -15.72
C PHE A 120 22.46 -6.99 -16.51
N PHE A 121 21.23 -7.23 -16.99
CA PHE A 121 20.90 -8.44 -17.75
C PHE A 121 21.60 -8.45 -19.11
N CYS A 122 21.63 -7.33 -19.82
CA CYS A 122 22.37 -7.20 -21.09
C CYS A 122 23.85 -7.50 -20.90
N TRP A 123 24.47 -6.96 -19.85
CA TRP A 123 25.85 -7.29 -19.49
C TRP A 123 26.01 -8.80 -19.22
N ALA A 124 25.15 -9.40 -18.39
CA ALA A 124 25.23 -10.82 -18.05
C ALA A 124 25.11 -11.76 -19.28
N VAL A 125 24.39 -11.34 -20.33
CA VAL A 125 24.22 -12.12 -21.56
C VAL A 125 25.32 -11.84 -22.60
N VAL A 126 25.78 -10.59 -22.72
CA VAL A 126 26.64 -10.14 -23.83
C VAL A 126 28.14 -10.28 -23.53
N THR A 127 28.58 -10.23 -22.27
CA THR A 127 30.01 -10.29 -21.95
C THR A 127 30.44 -11.66 -21.41
N PRO A 128 31.18 -12.47 -22.18
CA PRO A 128 31.64 -13.79 -21.75
C PRO A 128 32.96 -13.74 -20.96
N ASP A 129 33.71 -12.63 -21.04
CA ASP A 129 35.12 -12.57 -20.62
C ASP A 129 35.44 -11.40 -19.67
N ASN A 130 36.54 -11.53 -18.92
CA ASN A 130 37.10 -10.53 -17.98
C ASN A 130 37.66 -9.28 -18.68
N GLY A 131 36.87 -8.64 -19.54
CA GLY A 131 37.21 -7.34 -20.11
C GLY A 131 37.37 -6.26 -19.03
N PRO A 132 37.97 -5.11 -19.35
CA PRO A 132 38.22 -4.02 -18.39
C PRO A 132 36.94 -3.49 -17.72
N TYR A 133 35.75 -3.82 -18.26
CA TYR A 133 34.45 -3.43 -17.75
C TYR A 133 33.66 -4.55 -17.07
N SER A 134 34.28 -5.72 -16.85
CA SER A 134 33.62 -6.90 -16.30
C SER A 134 33.05 -6.69 -14.89
N TYR A 135 33.65 -5.81 -14.08
CA TYR A 135 33.12 -5.49 -12.76
C TYR A 135 32.48 -4.10 -12.70
N THR A 136 32.90 -3.15 -13.55
CA THR A 136 32.41 -1.77 -13.47
C THR A 136 30.95 -1.64 -13.90
N VAL A 137 30.54 -2.33 -14.97
CA VAL A 137 29.17 -2.30 -15.49
C VAL A 137 28.16 -2.91 -14.50
N PRO A 138 28.37 -4.11 -13.94
CA PRO A 138 27.45 -4.65 -12.94
C PRO A 138 27.45 -3.82 -11.65
N MET A 139 28.59 -3.28 -11.21
CA MET A 139 28.64 -2.38 -10.05
C MET A 139 27.80 -1.11 -10.26
N LEU A 140 27.93 -0.45 -11.42
CA LEU A 140 27.12 0.73 -11.76
C LEU A 140 25.63 0.39 -11.90
N ALA A 141 25.30 -0.76 -12.48
CA ALA A 141 23.92 -1.22 -12.57
C ALA A 141 23.31 -1.48 -11.18
N LEU A 142 24.06 -2.11 -10.27
CA LEU A 142 23.65 -2.32 -8.88
C LEU A 142 23.48 -0.99 -8.14
N LEU A 143 24.39 -0.02 -8.32
CA LEU A 143 24.24 1.31 -7.73
C LEU A 143 23.01 2.05 -8.26
N GLY A 144 22.72 1.96 -9.55
CA GLY A 144 21.50 2.53 -10.12
C GLY A 144 20.23 1.86 -9.57
N MET A 145 20.26 0.54 -9.40
CA MET A 145 19.16 -0.23 -8.83
C MET A 145 18.92 0.12 -7.35
N THR A 146 19.98 0.23 -6.53
CA THR A 146 19.85 0.63 -5.13
C THR A 146 19.39 2.08 -4.99
N LEU A 147 19.84 2.98 -5.87
CA LEU A 147 19.38 4.37 -5.91
C LEU A 147 17.89 4.45 -6.29
N GLY A 148 17.45 3.71 -7.31
CA GLY A 148 16.04 3.65 -7.70
C GLY A 148 15.14 3.13 -6.59
N LEU A 149 15.58 2.07 -5.89
CA LEU A 149 14.92 1.57 -4.70
C LEU A 149 14.91 2.62 -3.57
N LEU A 150 16.03 3.29 -3.29
CA LEU A 150 16.09 4.33 -2.26
C LEU A 150 15.12 5.47 -2.54
N VAL A 151 15.08 5.97 -3.78
CA VAL A 151 14.13 7.03 -4.18
C VAL A 151 12.70 6.57 -3.99
N LYS A 152 12.38 5.32 -4.38
CA LYS A 152 11.06 4.71 -4.14
C LYS A 152 10.74 4.61 -2.64
N LEU A 153 11.68 4.13 -1.82
CA LEU A 153 11.51 3.98 -0.37
C LEU A 153 11.28 5.35 0.29
N VAL A 154 12.08 6.35 -0.05
CA VAL A 154 11.93 7.72 0.44
C VAL A 154 10.54 8.26 0.07
N MET A 155 10.10 8.06 -1.18
CA MET A 155 8.76 8.45 -1.64
C MET A 155 7.65 7.75 -0.83
N MET A 156 7.80 6.45 -0.54
CA MET A 156 6.83 5.67 0.24
C MET A 156 6.82 6.00 1.74
N CYS A 157 7.94 6.49 2.27
CA CYS A 157 8.11 6.90 3.66
C CYS A 157 7.51 8.29 3.95
N PHE A 158 7.28 9.14 2.94
CA PHE A 158 6.70 10.45 3.16
C PHE A 158 5.36 10.36 3.92
N PRO A 159 5.19 11.13 5.01
CA PRO A 159 3.96 11.14 5.77
C PRO A 159 2.81 11.63 4.89
N SER A 160 1.74 10.84 4.81
CA SER A 160 0.49 11.32 4.22
C SER A 160 -0.02 12.46 5.10
N ARG A 161 -0.40 13.57 4.47
CA ARG A 161 -0.85 14.80 5.14
C ARG A 161 -2.28 14.68 5.71
N HIS A 162 -2.81 13.47 5.88
CA HIS A 162 -4.20 13.25 6.24
C HIS A 162 -4.42 12.80 7.68
N TYR A 163 -5.44 13.42 8.25
CA TYR A 163 -5.93 13.28 9.61
C TYR A 163 -6.53 11.89 9.83
N LYS A 164 -6.28 11.31 11.01
CA LYS A 164 -6.92 10.07 11.45
C LYS A 164 -8.23 10.44 12.12
N PRO A 165 -9.38 9.85 11.76
CA PRO A 165 -10.59 10.03 12.55
C PRO A 165 -10.33 9.51 13.96
N THR A 166 -10.36 10.40 14.95
CA THR A 166 -10.36 10.04 16.36
C THR A 166 -11.78 9.68 16.75
N VAL A 167 -11.97 8.49 17.32
CA VAL A 167 -13.24 8.09 17.92
C VAL A 167 -13.17 8.50 19.38
N ASP A 168 -13.85 9.59 19.73
CA ASP A 168 -14.05 9.98 21.12
C ASP A 168 -15.43 9.49 21.54
N ASN A 169 -15.48 8.53 22.47
CA ASN A 169 -16.69 8.10 23.18
C ASN A 169 -17.99 8.01 22.33
N GLY A 170 -17.93 7.32 21.18
CA GLY A 170 -19.10 7.10 20.31
C GLY A 170 -19.41 8.22 19.31
N ALA A 171 -18.68 9.34 19.35
CA ALA A 171 -18.71 10.38 18.32
C ALA A 171 -17.51 10.20 17.37
N VAL A 172 -17.79 10.06 16.07
CA VAL A 172 -16.76 10.20 15.04
C VAL A 172 -16.59 11.69 14.79
N SER A 173 -15.61 12.32 15.44
CA SER A 173 -15.24 13.71 15.15
C SER A 173 -14.47 13.74 13.82
N LEU A 174 -15.17 14.05 12.74
CA LEU A 174 -14.55 14.39 11.46
C LEU A 174 -14.03 15.83 11.55
N ASP A 175 -12.81 15.99 12.06
CA ASP A 175 -12.13 17.29 12.05
C ASP A 175 -11.65 17.55 10.61
N LEU A 176 -12.59 18.02 9.78
CA LEU A 176 -12.33 18.46 8.42
C LEU A 176 -11.51 19.75 8.52
N GLY A 177 -10.19 19.60 8.53
CA GLY A 177 -9.21 20.69 8.46
C GLY A 177 -9.23 21.43 7.11
N TYR A 178 -10.41 21.83 6.66
CA TYR A 178 -10.64 22.89 5.70
C TYR A 178 -12.12 23.32 5.81
N ASP A 179 -12.30 24.56 6.26
CA ASP A 179 -13.53 25.33 6.36
C ASP A 179 -14.41 25.14 7.61
N ASN A 180 -14.79 26.29 8.18
CA ASN A 180 -15.51 26.43 9.44
C ASN A 180 -16.94 25.89 9.32
N GLN A 181 -17.23 24.69 9.84
CA GLN A 181 -18.51 24.33 10.50
C GLN A 181 -18.34 22.93 11.13
N PRO A 182 -18.59 22.72 12.44
CA PRO A 182 -18.71 21.37 12.97
C PRO A 182 -19.98 20.73 12.40
N MET A 183 -19.85 19.84 11.43
CA MET A 183 -20.92 18.93 11.06
C MET A 183 -21.12 17.95 12.22
N LEU A 184 -21.93 18.38 13.18
CA LEU A 184 -22.50 17.54 14.24
C LEU A 184 -23.40 16.50 13.56
N ILE A 185 -22.82 15.35 13.22
CA ILE A 185 -23.60 14.12 13.10
C ILE A 185 -24.01 13.80 14.54
N LYS A 186 -25.09 14.44 15.00
CA LYS A 186 -25.75 14.07 16.25
C LYS A 186 -26.04 12.58 16.14
N SER A 187 -25.36 11.79 16.96
CA SER A 187 -25.69 10.41 17.27
C SER A 187 -27.16 10.38 17.70
N THR A 188 -28.07 10.28 16.73
CA THR A 188 -29.51 10.34 16.99
C THR A 188 -30.01 9.02 17.57
N ASN A 189 -29.19 7.97 17.53
CA ASN A 189 -29.56 6.64 18.03
C ASN A 189 -29.26 6.42 19.51
N HIS A 190 -28.22 7.05 20.09
CA HIS A 190 -27.88 6.78 21.49
C HIS A 190 -28.89 7.41 22.47
N ASP A 191 -29.41 8.60 22.15
CA ASP A 191 -30.41 9.28 22.98
C ASP A 191 -31.80 8.62 22.85
N HIS A 192 -32.14 8.11 21.66
CA HIS A 192 -33.41 7.42 21.43
C HIS A 192 -33.47 6.07 22.16
N LEU A 193 -32.38 5.31 22.17
CA LEU A 193 -32.28 4.05 22.91
C LEU A 193 -32.33 4.30 24.42
N ARG A 194 -31.67 5.36 24.91
CA ARG A 194 -31.72 5.72 26.34
C ARG A 194 -33.14 6.07 26.78
N ASN A 195 -33.89 6.78 25.96
CA ASN A 195 -35.29 7.14 26.27
C ASN A 195 -36.21 5.91 26.22
N GLU A 196 -36.03 4.99 25.26
CA GLU A 196 -36.78 3.71 25.27
C GLU A 196 -36.47 2.86 26.50
N PHE A 197 -35.20 2.80 26.93
CA PHE A 197 -34.83 2.07 28.14
C PHE A 197 -35.39 2.71 29.42
N GLU A 198 -35.50 4.03 29.50
CA GLU A 198 -36.11 4.72 30.64
C GLU A 198 -37.65 4.61 30.63
N GLU A 199 -38.29 4.61 29.45
CA GLU A 199 -39.74 4.39 29.31
C GLU A 199 -40.16 2.95 29.68
N VAL A 200 -39.38 1.95 29.25
CA VAL A 200 -39.60 0.55 29.66
C VAL A 200 -39.33 0.32 31.15
N ARG A 201 -38.42 1.09 31.76
CA ARG A 201 -38.14 1.02 33.20
C ARG A 201 -39.22 1.70 34.03
N GLY A 202 -39.78 2.82 33.57
CA GLY A 202 -40.88 3.52 34.23
C GLY A 202 -42.25 2.84 34.09
N ALA A 203 -42.42 1.95 33.10
CA ALA A 203 -43.65 1.18 32.91
C ALA A 203 -43.73 -0.10 33.76
N ASN A 204 -42.66 -0.46 34.48
CA ASN A 204 -42.56 -1.66 35.33
C ASN A 204 -42.51 -1.34 36.84
N GLU A 205 -42.75 -0.08 37.22
CA GLU A 205 -43.01 0.37 38.60
C GLU A 205 -44.47 0.80 38.74
#